data_AF-A0A3A4Q2P1-F1
#
_entry.id   AF-A0A3A4Q2P1-F1
#
_cell.length_a   1.000
_cell.length_b   1.000
_cell.length_c   1.000
_cell.angle_alpha   90.00
_cell.angle_beta   90.00
_cell.angle_gamma   90.00
#
_symmetry.space_group_name_H-M   'P 1'
#
loop_
_entity.id
_entity.type
_entity.pdbx_description
1 polymer ?
#
loop_
_entity_poly.entity_id
_entity_poly.type
_entity_poly.pdbx_seq_one_letter_code
_entity_poly.pdbx_strand_id
1 'polypeptide(L)'
;MTEEGRIMSNRPRRRSLAYCRLFFLSGGVMLGPPPSSAADQEIQPISARRLVAQACLSRLSTSSRSYLLPARERLIDVAAGIAGDVAGGLPPEAHYVMLDVDAPDAPIRDRLASAMKFPTTRAEALRWFGKHGEHRGGILPWALEEQCHALGDAIRRDNVDLAATRAGLIVQLVADAALPLSATARRDGRTHLIAVSAAGRLAGYADVAAPRDRLHSWFIRRMEERLRQRLEASTDAPPHGSTDVTGAVFALLIDALARGDLMLEADAALIDRWGVADDERFRAVESVYLEELDRRCGALMASQLAAAAHLAAGLIDAAVVQPGPAPTGAAPGARPSRAQPSPSPPARRAEMFVGSKNSGLYHRRDCRHAVKIKAENMVTFADVDTARQAGRQPCSVCKPDQ
;
A
#
# COMPACT_ATOMS: atom_id res chain seq x y z
N MET A 1 -69.00 -24.09 24.20
CA MET A 1 -68.09 -23.01 24.62
C MET A 1 -66.78 -23.24 23.90
N THR A 2 -66.61 -22.61 22.75
CA THR A 2 -65.43 -22.74 21.88
C THR A 2 -65.02 -21.32 21.47
N GLU A 3 -63.80 -20.96 21.83
CA GLU A 3 -63.23 -19.62 21.70
C GLU A 3 -62.31 -19.60 20.48
N GLU A 4 -62.67 -18.80 19.48
CA GLU A 4 -61.89 -18.60 18.26
C GLU A 4 -60.92 -17.42 18.43
N GLY A 5 -59.62 -17.72 18.38
CA GLY A 5 -58.53 -16.73 18.37
C GLY A 5 -58.27 -16.19 16.96
N ARG A 6 -58.49 -14.89 16.76
CA ARG A 6 -58.28 -14.14 15.51
C ARG A 6 -56.85 -13.61 15.42
N ILE A 7 -56.04 -14.16 14.50
CA ILE A 7 -54.69 -13.66 14.19
C ILE A 7 -54.79 -12.56 13.13
N MET A 8 -54.39 -11.33 13.47
CA MET A 8 -54.27 -10.22 12.53
C MET A 8 -52.93 -10.27 11.78
N SER A 9 -53.01 -10.47 10.47
CA SER A 9 -51.91 -10.37 9.51
C SER A 9 -51.60 -8.90 9.19
N ASN A 10 -50.38 -8.44 9.50
CA ASN A 10 -49.90 -7.10 9.20
C ASN A 10 -48.98 -7.18 7.96
N ARG A 11 -49.47 -6.79 6.77
CA ARG A 11 -48.65 -6.67 5.54
C ARG A 11 -48.10 -5.25 5.41
N PRO A 12 -46.81 -5.06 5.08
CA PRO A 12 -46.26 -3.73 4.85
C PRO A 12 -46.69 -3.18 3.47
N ARG A 13 -47.08 -1.90 3.46
CA ARG A 13 -47.46 -1.13 2.27
C ARG A 13 -46.23 -0.90 1.38
N ARG A 14 -46.27 -1.42 0.14
CA ARG A 14 -45.35 -1.06 -0.94
C ARG A 14 -45.60 0.41 -1.34
N ARG A 15 -44.62 1.29 -1.15
CA ARG A 15 -44.59 2.62 -1.79
C ARG A 15 -43.88 2.50 -3.13
N SER A 16 -44.59 2.81 -4.21
CA SER A 16 -44.03 2.91 -5.56
C SER A 16 -43.19 4.17 -5.68
N LEU A 17 -41.92 4.03 -6.06
CA LEU A 17 -41.09 5.14 -6.54
C LEU A 17 -41.28 5.25 -8.06
N ALA A 18 -42.03 6.26 -8.49
CA ALA A 18 -42.10 6.67 -9.88
C ALA A 18 -40.83 7.45 -10.23
N TYR A 19 -40.11 6.96 -11.24
CA TYR A 19 -38.87 7.55 -11.76
C TYR A 19 -39.24 8.67 -12.74
N CYS A 20 -39.06 9.94 -12.35
CA CYS A 20 -39.11 11.07 -13.29
C CYS A 20 -37.80 11.13 -14.07
N ARG A 21 -37.84 10.69 -15.33
CA ARG A 21 -36.85 11.02 -16.37
C ARG A 21 -37.27 12.34 -17.00
N LEU A 22 -36.50 13.41 -16.80
CA LEU A 22 -36.57 14.62 -17.63
C LEU A 22 -35.17 15.23 -17.78
N PHE A 23 -34.72 15.20 -19.02
CA PHE A 23 -33.74 16.03 -19.74
C PHE A 23 -32.90 17.06 -18.97
N PHE A 24 -31.58 16.98 -19.16
CA PHE A 24 -30.73 18.14 -19.42
C PHE A 24 -29.70 17.81 -20.51
N LEU A 25 -29.89 18.42 -21.68
CA LEU A 25 -28.88 18.54 -22.74
C LEU A 25 -28.24 19.93 -22.60
N SER A 26 -27.06 19.98 -22.00
CA SER A 26 -26.20 21.16 -22.04
C SER A 26 -24.75 20.69 -22.12
N GLY A 27 -24.06 21.01 -23.22
CA GLY A 27 -22.66 20.66 -23.48
C GLY A 27 -21.69 21.38 -22.53
N GLY A 28 -21.55 20.85 -21.31
CA GLY A 28 -20.50 21.22 -20.38
C GLY A 28 -19.23 20.42 -20.67
N VAL A 29 -18.11 21.12 -20.86
CA VAL A 29 -16.77 20.54 -20.86
C VAL A 29 -16.61 19.73 -19.56
N MET A 30 -16.43 18.41 -19.68
CA MET A 30 -16.02 17.54 -18.58
C MET A 30 -14.60 17.96 -18.15
N LEU A 31 -14.52 18.98 -17.31
CA LEU A 31 -13.35 19.23 -16.50
C LEU A 31 -13.26 18.03 -15.55
N GLY A 32 -12.32 17.13 -15.82
CA GLY A 32 -11.98 16.05 -14.90
C GLY A 32 -11.70 16.62 -13.50
N PRO A 33 -11.87 15.80 -12.44
CA PRO A 33 -11.62 16.27 -11.08
C PRO A 33 -10.23 16.91 -10.99
N PRO A 34 -10.10 18.05 -10.31
CA PRO A 34 -8.82 18.74 -10.19
C PRO A 34 -7.77 17.77 -9.62
N PRO A 35 -6.49 17.86 -10.05
CA PRO A 35 -5.44 17.06 -9.47
C PRO A 35 -5.40 17.33 -7.97
N SER A 36 -5.44 16.24 -7.20
CA SER A 36 -5.43 16.28 -5.74
C SER A 36 -4.30 17.18 -5.24
N SER A 37 -4.66 18.16 -4.41
CA SER A 37 -3.73 19.15 -3.89
C SER A 37 -2.73 18.50 -2.92
N ALA A 38 -1.68 19.22 -2.55
CA ALA A 38 -0.71 18.81 -1.53
C ALA A 38 -1.32 18.46 -0.15
N ALA A 39 -2.65 18.54 0.02
CA ALA A 39 -3.41 18.03 1.15
C ALA A 39 -3.59 16.50 1.16
N ASP A 40 -3.25 15.80 0.06
CA ASP A 40 -3.11 14.33 0.03
C ASP A 40 -1.78 13.86 0.65
N GLN A 41 -1.27 14.57 1.65
CA GLN A 41 -0.33 13.97 2.62
C GLN A 41 -1.13 12.95 3.43
N GLU A 42 -1.35 11.81 2.78
CA GLU A 42 -1.98 10.60 3.27
C GLU A 42 -1.50 10.38 4.70
N ILE A 43 -2.39 10.55 5.68
CA ILE A 43 -2.11 10.38 7.09
C ILE A 43 -1.51 8.98 7.25
N GLN A 44 -0.18 8.93 7.37
CA GLN A 44 0.53 7.67 7.33
C GLN A 44 0.16 6.87 8.59
N PRO A 45 -0.07 5.55 8.47
CA PRO A 45 -0.43 4.68 9.59
C PRO A 45 0.80 4.36 10.47
N ILE A 46 1.46 5.40 10.99
CA ILE A 46 2.73 5.34 11.73
C ILE A 46 2.59 4.41 12.94
N SER A 47 1.51 4.53 13.71
CA SER A 47 1.27 3.68 14.89
C SER A 47 1.14 2.20 14.51
N ALA A 48 0.45 1.86 13.41
CA ALA A 48 0.30 0.48 12.96
C ALA A 48 1.66 -0.15 12.62
N ARG A 49 2.46 0.56 11.81
CA ARG A 49 3.79 0.12 11.39
C ARG A 49 4.73 -0.04 12.58
N ARG A 50 4.70 0.88 13.55
CA ARG A 50 5.51 0.81 14.77
C ARG A 50 5.12 -0.39 15.65
N LEU A 51 3.83 -0.66 15.82
CA LEU A 51 3.33 -1.83 16.54
C LEU A 51 3.81 -3.13 15.88
N VAL A 52 3.67 -3.24 14.56
CA VAL A 52 4.14 -4.42 13.79
C VAL A 52 5.66 -4.56 13.89
N ALA A 53 6.43 -3.47 13.84
CA ALA A 53 7.90 -3.52 13.99
C ALA A 53 8.33 -4.06 15.36
N GLN A 54 7.74 -3.56 16.44
CA GLN A 54 8.03 -4.02 17.80
C GLN A 54 7.67 -5.50 17.97
N ALA A 55 6.49 -5.88 17.49
CA ALA A 55 6.01 -7.26 17.50
C ALA A 55 6.86 -8.20 16.62
N CYS A 56 7.39 -7.71 15.50
CA CYS A 56 8.27 -8.46 14.61
C CYS A 56 9.61 -8.77 15.30
N LEU A 57 10.23 -7.79 15.96
CA LEU A 57 11.53 -7.95 16.64
C LEU A 57 11.50 -9.01 17.75
N SER A 58 10.38 -9.12 18.48
CA SER A 58 10.22 -10.17 19.51
C SER A 58 10.06 -11.57 18.89
N ARG A 59 9.61 -11.66 17.64
CA ARG A 59 9.35 -12.91 16.91
C ARG A 59 10.52 -13.41 16.07
N LEU A 60 11.54 -12.59 15.81
CA LEU A 60 12.73 -13.00 15.07
C LEU A 60 13.44 -14.19 15.74
N SER A 61 13.97 -15.10 14.92
CA SER A 61 14.88 -16.15 15.38
C SER A 61 16.11 -15.57 16.09
N THR A 62 16.80 -16.40 16.89
CA THR A 62 18.03 -15.99 17.59
C THR A 62 19.09 -15.42 16.64
N SER A 63 19.27 -16.02 15.46
CA SER A 63 20.25 -15.59 14.46
C SER A 63 19.91 -14.21 13.90
N SER A 64 18.69 -14.02 13.42
CA SER A 64 18.26 -12.72 12.86
C SER A 64 18.22 -11.63 13.90
N ARG A 65 17.79 -11.96 15.12
CA ARG A 65 17.82 -11.02 16.24
C ARG A 65 19.26 -10.60 16.53
N SER A 66 20.20 -11.54 16.65
CA SER A 66 21.61 -11.20 16.89
C SER A 66 22.19 -10.31 15.78
N TYR A 67 21.79 -10.52 14.53
CA TYR A 67 22.27 -9.75 13.39
C TYR A 67 21.68 -8.32 13.34
N LEU A 68 20.36 -8.17 13.57
CA LEU A 68 19.65 -6.90 13.38
C LEU A 68 19.53 -6.05 14.65
N LEU A 69 19.67 -6.63 15.85
CA LEU A 69 19.52 -5.90 17.11
C LEU A 69 20.47 -4.69 17.26
N PRO A 70 21.72 -4.70 16.76
CA PRO A 70 22.59 -3.53 16.78
C PRO A 70 21.99 -2.30 16.06
N ALA A 71 21.12 -2.52 15.07
CA ALA A 71 20.47 -1.48 14.27
C ALA A 71 18.93 -1.44 14.45
N ARG A 72 18.43 -1.87 15.63
CA ARG A 72 16.99 -1.98 15.90
C ARG A 72 16.22 -0.66 15.75
N GLU A 73 16.79 0.46 16.21
CA GLU A 73 16.11 1.77 16.17
C GLU A 73 15.95 2.20 14.72
N ARG A 74 16.97 1.98 13.89
CA ARG A 74 16.92 2.22 12.44
C ARG A 74 15.82 1.39 11.79
N LEU A 75 15.69 0.10 12.11
CA LEU A 75 14.61 -0.74 11.59
C LEU A 75 13.23 -0.18 11.97
N ILE A 76 13.03 0.21 13.24
CA ILE A 76 11.76 0.77 13.72
C ILE A 76 11.45 2.11 13.05
N ASP A 77 12.43 3.01 12.94
CA ASP A 77 12.25 4.33 12.34
C ASP A 77 11.95 4.24 10.83
N VAL A 78 12.61 3.32 10.13
CA VAL A 78 12.32 3.04 8.72
C VAL A 78 10.94 2.42 8.58
N ALA A 79 10.58 1.43 9.40
CA ALA A 79 9.25 0.82 9.37
C ALA A 79 8.14 1.86 9.60
N ALA A 80 8.35 2.79 10.54
CA ALA A 80 7.43 3.88 10.84
C ALA A 80 7.36 4.95 9.74
N GLY A 81 8.28 4.95 8.76
CA GLY A 81 8.39 6.00 7.74
C GLY A 81 8.96 7.33 8.27
N ILE A 82 9.64 7.31 9.42
CA ILE A 82 10.20 8.51 10.08
C ILE A 82 11.60 8.85 9.53
N ALA A 83 12.30 7.87 8.97
CA ALA A 83 13.64 8.05 8.44
C ALA A 83 13.62 8.89 7.14
N GLY A 84 13.64 10.22 7.28
CA GLY A 84 13.50 11.20 6.20
C GLY A 84 14.58 11.17 5.11
N ASP A 85 15.69 10.47 5.33
CA ASP A 85 16.86 10.44 4.44
C ASP A 85 17.15 9.04 3.85
N VAL A 86 16.21 8.09 3.93
CA VAL A 86 16.42 6.81 3.24
C VAL A 86 16.33 7.06 1.74
N ALA A 87 17.49 7.23 1.11
CA ALA A 87 17.64 7.33 -0.33
C ALA A 87 16.93 6.14 -0.99
N GLY A 88 15.72 6.39 -1.52
CA GLY A 88 14.87 5.37 -2.14
C GLY A 88 13.63 4.99 -1.35
N GLY A 89 12.99 5.94 -0.64
CA GLY A 89 11.63 5.76 -0.11
C GLY A 89 10.69 5.09 -1.13
N LEU A 90 9.79 4.26 -0.61
CA LEU A 90 8.86 3.50 -1.45
C LEU A 90 7.94 4.45 -2.23
N PRO A 91 7.63 4.16 -3.50
CA PRO A 91 6.67 4.95 -4.24
C PRO A 91 5.27 4.77 -3.64
N PRO A 92 4.36 5.75 -3.78
CA PRO A 92 3.00 5.65 -3.22
C PRO A 92 2.26 4.35 -3.60
N GLU A 93 2.47 3.86 -4.82
CA GLU A 93 1.86 2.62 -5.32
C GLU A 93 2.33 1.36 -4.60
N ALA A 94 3.45 1.40 -3.88
CA ALA A 94 3.95 0.24 -3.12
C ALA A 94 3.12 -0.04 -1.86
N HIS A 95 2.28 0.90 -1.41
CA HIS A 95 1.57 0.80 -0.14
C HIS A 95 0.17 0.19 -0.24
N TYR A 96 -0.24 -0.28 -1.42
CA TYR A 96 -1.56 -0.88 -1.62
C TYR A 96 -1.60 -1.79 -2.86
N VAL A 97 -2.69 -2.52 -3.01
CA VAL A 97 -3.09 -3.21 -4.25
C VAL A 97 -4.63 -3.28 -4.32
N MET A 98 -5.21 -3.04 -5.48
CA MET A 98 -6.67 -3.02 -5.67
C MET A 98 -7.17 -4.42 -6.08
N LEU A 99 -7.33 -5.33 -5.13
CA LEU A 99 -7.69 -6.73 -5.45
C LEU A 99 -9.11 -6.85 -6.04
N ASP A 100 -10.01 -5.95 -5.64
CA ASP A 100 -11.42 -5.94 -6.01
C ASP A 100 -11.76 -4.98 -7.17
N VAL A 101 -10.77 -4.65 -8.00
CA VAL A 101 -10.89 -3.63 -9.06
C VAL A 101 -11.97 -3.93 -10.11
N ASP A 102 -12.31 -5.20 -10.33
CA ASP A 102 -13.37 -5.63 -11.25
C ASP A 102 -14.78 -5.61 -10.62
N ALA A 103 -14.86 -5.42 -9.30
CA ALA A 103 -16.11 -5.42 -8.55
C ALA A 103 -16.12 -4.44 -7.34
N PRO A 104 -15.62 -3.19 -7.47
CA PRO A 104 -15.32 -2.33 -6.31
C PRO A 104 -16.55 -1.94 -5.49
N ASP A 105 -17.73 -1.97 -6.10
CA ASP A 105 -19.02 -1.63 -5.48
C ASP A 105 -19.89 -2.86 -5.21
N ALA A 106 -19.40 -4.07 -5.45
CA ALA A 106 -20.17 -5.28 -5.23
C ALA A 106 -20.28 -5.62 -3.73
N PRO A 107 -21.24 -6.46 -3.32
CA PRO A 107 -21.29 -7.00 -1.95
C PRO A 107 -20.00 -7.72 -1.57
N ILE A 108 -19.70 -7.79 -0.26
CA ILE A 108 -18.49 -8.42 0.30
C ILE A 108 -18.14 -9.77 -0.35
N ARG A 109 -19.13 -10.65 -0.50
CA ARG A 109 -18.94 -11.99 -1.07
C ARG A 109 -18.40 -11.92 -2.50
N ASP A 110 -18.91 -11.00 -3.30
CA ASP A 110 -18.55 -10.85 -4.70
C ASP A 110 -17.20 -10.16 -4.85
N ARG A 111 -16.90 -9.18 -4.00
CA ARG A 111 -15.56 -8.56 -3.89
C ARG A 111 -14.48 -9.57 -3.53
N LEU A 112 -14.74 -10.43 -2.55
CA LEU A 112 -13.82 -11.50 -2.18
C LEU A 112 -13.64 -12.52 -3.32
N ALA A 113 -14.74 -12.90 -4.00
CA ALA A 113 -14.66 -13.79 -5.15
C ALA A 113 -13.87 -13.17 -6.33
N SER A 114 -13.90 -11.84 -6.47
CA SER A 114 -13.10 -11.06 -7.42
C SER A 114 -11.62 -11.05 -6.99
N ALA A 115 -11.34 -10.73 -5.72
CA ALA A 115 -9.99 -10.73 -5.15
C ALA A 115 -9.30 -12.10 -5.27
N MET A 116 -10.02 -13.20 -5.11
CA MET A 116 -9.49 -14.56 -5.28
C MET A 116 -9.13 -14.91 -6.74
N LYS A 117 -9.67 -14.17 -7.72
CA LYS A 117 -9.33 -14.33 -9.15
C LYS A 117 -8.24 -13.35 -9.59
N PHE A 118 -7.80 -12.46 -8.70
CA PHE A 118 -6.83 -11.43 -9.00
C PHE A 118 -5.50 -12.07 -9.44
N PRO A 119 -4.87 -11.60 -10.55
CA PRO A 119 -3.63 -12.20 -11.01
C PRO A 119 -2.47 -11.98 -10.03
N THR A 120 -1.69 -13.03 -9.77
CA THR A 120 -0.58 -12.97 -8.81
C THR A 120 0.73 -12.48 -9.42
N THR A 121 0.86 -12.48 -10.75
CA THR A 121 2.04 -11.93 -11.44
C THR A 121 1.89 -10.44 -11.71
N ARG A 122 2.98 -9.67 -11.56
CA ARG A 122 2.98 -8.21 -11.78
C ARG A 122 2.49 -7.84 -13.17
N ALA A 123 2.94 -8.56 -14.20
CA ALA A 123 2.59 -8.28 -15.58
C ALA A 123 1.09 -8.51 -15.87
N GLU A 124 0.50 -9.57 -15.30
CA GLU A 124 -0.94 -9.83 -15.45
C GLU A 124 -1.77 -8.85 -14.65
N ALA A 125 -1.36 -8.51 -13.43
CA ALA A 125 -2.04 -7.51 -12.61
C ALA A 125 -2.06 -6.13 -13.29
N LEU A 126 -0.95 -5.69 -13.89
CA LEU A 126 -0.92 -4.44 -14.66
C LEU A 126 -1.87 -4.46 -15.85
N ARG A 127 -1.97 -5.58 -16.57
CA ARG A 127 -2.97 -5.75 -17.65
C ARG A 127 -4.40 -5.75 -17.08
N TRP A 128 -4.60 -6.38 -15.93
CA TRP A 128 -5.88 -6.44 -15.25
C TRP A 128 -6.36 -5.06 -14.82
N PHE A 129 -5.49 -4.24 -14.25
CA PHE A 129 -5.81 -2.85 -13.91
C PHE A 129 -6.15 -2.03 -15.17
N GLY A 130 -5.34 -2.15 -16.22
CA GLY A 130 -5.59 -1.47 -17.49
C GLY A 130 -6.94 -1.83 -18.13
N LYS A 131 -7.38 -3.09 -18.02
CA LYS A 131 -8.71 -3.55 -18.48
C LYS A 131 -9.87 -2.85 -17.74
N HIS A 132 -9.65 -2.45 -16.49
CA HIS A 132 -10.66 -1.80 -15.65
C HIS A 132 -10.48 -0.28 -15.56
N GLY A 133 -9.62 0.31 -16.40
CA GLY A 133 -9.39 1.77 -16.42
C GLY A 133 -8.59 2.30 -15.24
N GLU A 134 -8.01 1.42 -14.42
CA GLU A 134 -7.17 1.81 -13.29
C GLU A 134 -5.69 1.75 -13.71
N HIS A 135 -5.03 2.91 -13.82
CA HIS A 135 -3.60 2.93 -14.16
C HIS A 135 -2.69 2.87 -12.93
N ARG A 136 -3.26 2.97 -11.73
CA ARG A 136 -2.55 2.96 -10.44
C ARG A 136 -3.16 1.93 -9.50
N GLY A 137 -3.25 0.69 -9.93
CA GLY A 137 -3.82 -0.41 -9.14
C GLY A 137 -2.98 -0.85 -7.93
N GLY A 138 -1.82 -0.25 -7.70
CA GLY A 138 -0.90 -0.61 -6.61
C GLY A 138 -0.01 -1.81 -6.94
N ILE A 139 1.14 -1.89 -6.27
CA ILE A 139 2.20 -2.89 -6.52
C ILE A 139 2.75 -3.54 -5.25
N LEU A 140 2.02 -3.46 -4.13
CA LEU A 140 2.50 -3.89 -2.81
C LEU A 140 3.16 -5.28 -2.79
N PRO A 141 2.54 -6.36 -3.32
CA PRO A 141 3.12 -7.70 -3.23
C PRO A 141 4.52 -7.80 -3.85
N TRP A 142 4.72 -7.15 -4.99
CA TRP A 142 5.98 -7.20 -5.73
C TRP A 142 7.01 -6.22 -5.16
N ALA A 143 6.58 -5.08 -4.63
CA ALA A 143 7.47 -4.19 -3.89
C ALA A 143 8.05 -4.90 -2.65
N LEU A 144 7.25 -5.73 -1.97
CA LEU A 144 7.69 -6.54 -0.84
C LEU A 144 8.73 -7.59 -1.26
N GLU A 145 8.46 -8.33 -2.33
CA GLU A 145 9.40 -9.30 -2.92
C GLU A 145 10.74 -8.65 -3.27
N GLU A 146 10.72 -7.47 -3.91
CA GLU A 146 11.92 -6.68 -4.21
C GLU A 146 12.71 -6.32 -2.94
N GLN A 147 12.04 -5.95 -1.84
CA GLN A 147 12.72 -5.67 -0.57
C GLN A 147 13.30 -6.92 0.09
N CYS A 148 12.63 -8.08 -0.01
CA CYS A 148 13.17 -9.36 0.47
C CYS A 148 14.49 -9.72 -0.25
N HIS A 149 14.54 -9.56 -1.58
CA HIS A 149 15.78 -9.76 -2.33
C HIS A 149 16.88 -8.78 -1.91
N ALA A 150 16.54 -7.49 -1.77
CA ALA A 150 17.48 -6.46 -1.36
C ALA A 150 18.01 -6.66 0.07
N LEU A 151 17.21 -7.23 0.98
CA LEU A 151 17.64 -7.63 2.31
C LEU A 151 18.70 -8.74 2.23
N GLY A 152 18.45 -9.79 1.44
CA GLY A 152 19.42 -10.87 1.24
C GLY A 152 20.76 -10.36 0.67
N ASP A 153 20.71 -9.41 -0.26
CA ASP A 153 21.92 -8.74 -0.78
C ASP A 153 22.67 -7.94 0.30
N ALA A 154 21.95 -7.24 1.17
CA ALA A 154 22.56 -6.47 2.26
C ALA A 154 23.26 -7.38 3.29
N ILE A 155 22.61 -8.50 3.64
CA ILE A 155 23.16 -9.51 4.56
C ILE A 155 24.43 -10.14 3.96
N ARG A 156 24.42 -10.53 2.67
CA ARG A 156 25.61 -11.07 2.00
C ARG A 156 26.81 -10.12 1.98
N ARG A 157 26.56 -8.81 2.03
CA ARG A 157 27.59 -7.77 2.07
C ARG A 157 27.99 -7.38 3.48
N ASP A 158 27.46 -8.06 4.50
CA ASP A 158 27.61 -7.77 5.92
C ASP A 158 27.32 -6.30 6.26
N ASN A 159 26.33 -5.71 5.58
CA ASN A 159 25.93 -4.32 5.79
C ASN A 159 24.70 -4.26 6.68
N VAL A 160 24.93 -4.25 8.00
CA VAL A 160 23.88 -4.28 9.03
C VAL A 160 22.92 -3.09 8.91
N ASP A 161 23.42 -1.88 8.64
CA ASP A 161 22.57 -0.68 8.50
C ASP A 161 21.64 -0.76 7.29
N LEU A 162 22.16 -1.24 6.15
CA LEU A 162 21.36 -1.45 4.96
C LEU A 162 20.37 -2.59 5.16
N ALA A 163 20.78 -3.68 5.82
CA ALA A 163 19.90 -4.80 6.15
C ALA A 163 18.76 -4.35 7.07
N ALA A 164 19.06 -3.56 8.12
CA ALA A 164 18.04 -2.98 8.99
C ALA A 164 17.09 -2.04 8.24
N THR A 165 17.60 -1.25 7.29
CA THR A 165 16.74 -0.46 6.40
C THR A 165 15.82 -1.34 5.55
N ARG A 166 16.32 -2.40 4.92
CA ARG A 166 15.49 -3.29 4.10
C ARG A 166 14.47 -4.07 4.94
N ALA A 167 14.86 -4.54 6.11
CA ALA A 167 13.97 -5.16 7.09
C ALA A 167 12.87 -4.18 7.55
N GLY A 168 13.20 -2.91 7.78
CA GLY A 168 12.22 -1.86 8.09
C GLY A 168 11.20 -1.66 6.97
N LEU A 169 11.64 -1.63 5.71
CA LEU A 169 10.74 -1.50 4.54
C LEU A 169 9.85 -2.75 4.35
N ILE A 170 10.36 -3.94 4.63
CA ILE A 170 9.56 -5.19 4.66
C ILE A 170 8.45 -5.07 5.71
N VAL A 171 8.80 -4.66 6.94
CA VAL A 171 7.82 -4.45 8.02
C VAL A 171 6.79 -3.40 7.63
N GLN A 172 7.20 -2.30 7.01
CA GLN A 172 6.30 -1.25 6.53
C GLN A 172 5.27 -1.79 5.54
N LEU A 173 5.72 -2.51 4.51
CA LEU A 173 4.86 -3.07 3.46
C LEU A 173 3.91 -4.16 3.99
N VAL A 174 4.39 -5.02 4.89
CA VAL A 174 3.56 -6.06 5.49
C VAL A 174 2.53 -5.48 6.46
N ALA A 175 2.90 -4.43 7.21
CA ALA A 175 1.94 -3.69 8.03
C ALA A 175 0.87 -3.03 7.15
N ASP A 176 1.25 -2.40 6.04
CA ASP A 176 0.30 -1.81 5.10
C ASP A 176 -0.62 -2.88 4.49
N ALA A 177 -0.10 -4.07 4.17
CA ALA A 177 -0.88 -5.20 3.65
C ALA A 177 -1.95 -5.72 4.63
N ALA A 178 -1.67 -5.64 5.94
CA ALA A 178 -2.61 -6.00 6.98
C ALA A 178 -3.68 -4.93 7.25
N LEU A 179 -3.52 -3.71 6.71
CA LEU A 179 -4.52 -2.68 6.89
C LEU A 179 -5.70 -2.91 5.93
N PRO A 180 -6.95 -2.90 6.43
CA PRO A 180 -8.09 -3.42 5.68
C PRO A 180 -8.38 -2.72 4.35
N LEU A 181 -8.07 -1.42 4.23
CA LEU A 181 -8.34 -0.63 3.02
C LEU A 181 -7.13 -0.50 2.09
N SER A 182 -6.04 -1.23 2.36
CA SER A 182 -4.88 -1.31 1.45
C SER A 182 -5.07 -2.33 0.33
N ALA A 183 -6.10 -3.18 0.42
CA ALA A 183 -6.39 -4.27 -0.53
C ALA A 183 -7.59 -3.96 -1.47
N THR A 184 -8.11 -2.73 -1.46
CA THR A 184 -9.33 -2.34 -2.20
C THR A 184 -9.12 -1.15 -3.13
N ALA A 185 -9.87 -1.12 -4.23
CA ALA A 185 -10.05 0.04 -5.09
C ALA A 185 -10.73 1.23 -4.38
N ARG A 186 -11.57 0.97 -3.36
CA ARG A 186 -12.23 2.00 -2.54
C ARG A 186 -11.35 2.39 -1.35
N ARG A 187 -10.16 2.93 -1.62
CA ARG A 187 -9.12 3.21 -0.62
C ARG A 187 -9.57 4.16 0.48
N ASP A 188 -10.52 5.07 0.22
CA ASP A 188 -11.09 5.96 1.24
C ASP A 188 -12.10 5.25 2.16
N GLY A 189 -12.44 4.00 1.87
CA GLY A 189 -13.42 3.18 2.58
C GLY A 189 -14.87 3.54 2.23
N ARG A 190 -15.12 4.37 1.21
CA ARG A 190 -16.48 4.66 0.75
C ARG A 190 -16.97 3.53 -0.14
N THR A 191 -17.90 2.75 0.39
CA THR A 191 -18.58 1.66 -0.33
C THR A 191 -20.07 1.98 -0.48
N HIS A 192 -20.80 1.16 -1.24
CA HIS A 192 -22.26 1.30 -1.33
C HIS A 192 -22.98 1.11 0.02
N LEU A 193 -22.37 0.39 0.97
CA LEU A 193 -22.90 0.19 2.32
C LEU A 193 -22.77 1.45 3.17
N ILE A 194 -21.65 2.16 3.02
CA ILE A 194 -21.40 3.43 3.70
C ILE A 194 -21.85 4.53 2.74
N ALA A 195 -23.18 4.71 2.66
CA ALA A 195 -23.73 5.83 1.93
C ALA A 195 -23.02 7.12 2.35
N VAL A 196 -22.84 8.02 1.37
CA VAL A 196 -22.22 9.37 1.46
C VAL A 196 -22.71 10.21 2.65
N SER A 197 -23.75 9.77 3.39
CA SER A 197 -24.30 10.46 4.55
C SER A 197 -23.24 10.90 5.57
N ALA A 198 -22.17 10.13 5.81
CA ALA A 198 -21.07 10.53 6.71
C ALA A 198 -19.97 11.36 6.02
N ALA A 199 -19.81 11.20 4.71
CA ALA A 199 -18.75 11.83 3.92
C ALA A 199 -19.10 13.31 3.68
N GLY A 200 -18.44 14.19 4.42
CA GLY A 200 -18.68 15.64 4.42
C GLY A 200 -19.17 16.18 5.77
N ARG A 201 -19.70 15.31 6.64
CA ARG A 201 -20.12 15.66 8.00
C ARG A 201 -18.93 15.98 8.91
N LEU A 202 -17.82 15.26 8.72
CA LEU A 202 -16.62 15.36 9.59
C LEU A 202 -15.45 16.14 8.96
N ALA A 203 -15.73 17.13 8.11
CA ALA A 203 -14.70 17.79 7.30
C ALA A 203 -13.71 18.63 8.13
N GLY A 204 -14.09 19.10 9.33
CA GLY A 204 -13.20 19.86 10.22
C GLY A 204 -12.37 18.99 11.16
N TYR A 205 -12.60 17.68 11.18
CA TYR A 205 -11.80 16.72 11.92
C TYR A 205 -11.08 15.77 10.95
N ALA A 206 -10.01 16.29 10.33
CA ALA A 206 -9.27 15.67 9.23
C ALA A 206 -8.92 14.19 9.49
N ASP A 207 -8.50 13.84 10.70
CA ASP A 207 -8.11 12.49 11.11
C ASP A 207 -9.27 11.47 11.14
N VAL A 208 -10.52 11.90 10.98
CA VAL A 208 -11.70 11.02 11.00
C VAL A 208 -12.65 11.26 9.83
N ALA A 209 -12.27 12.10 8.85
CA ALA A 209 -13.17 12.48 7.78
C ALA A 209 -13.53 11.28 6.88
N ALA A 210 -12.54 10.46 6.52
CA ALA A 210 -12.77 9.21 5.80
C ALA A 210 -12.81 8.00 6.76
N PRO A 211 -13.59 6.95 6.44
CA PRO A 211 -13.49 5.66 7.12
C PRO A 211 -12.05 5.15 7.21
N ARG A 212 -11.24 5.37 6.18
CA ARG A 212 -9.82 5.04 6.20
C ARG A 212 -9.07 5.72 7.32
N ASP A 213 -9.19 7.03 7.45
CA ASP A 213 -8.45 7.79 8.48
C ASP A 213 -8.91 7.36 9.87
N ARG A 214 -10.23 7.13 10.05
CA ARG A 214 -10.78 6.58 11.30
C ARG A 214 -10.17 5.24 11.67
N LEU A 215 -10.14 4.29 10.75
CA LEU A 215 -9.75 2.91 11.04
C LEU A 215 -8.23 2.70 11.03
N HIS A 216 -7.51 3.27 10.06
CA HIS A 216 -6.07 3.05 9.86
C HIS A 216 -5.19 3.97 10.72
N SER A 217 -5.71 5.12 11.15
CA SER A 217 -4.92 6.13 11.84
C SER A 217 -5.50 6.46 13.20
N TRP A 218 -6.70 7.04 13.27
CA TRP A 218 -7.29 7.49 14.53
C TRP A 218 -7.53 6.34 15.53
N PHE A 219 -8.18 5.26 15.10
CA PHE A 219 -8.49 4.11 15.94
C PHE A 219 -7.22 3.44 16.45
N ILE A 220 -6.28 3.10 15.57
CA ILE A 220 -5.02 2.43 15.96
C ILE A 220 -4.20 3.30 16.92
N ARG A 221 -4.07 4.60 16.65
CA ARG A 221 -3.36 5.54 17.52
C ARG A 221 -4.00 5.65 18.90
N ARG A 222 -5.33 5.73 18.97
CA ARG A 222 -6.07 5.80 20.25
C ARG A 222 -6.02 4.50 21.04
N MET A 223 -5.89 3.38 20.34
CA MET A 223 -5.90 2.03 20.91
C MET A 223 -4.52 1.40 21.03
N GLU A 224 -3.45 2.17 20.82
CA GLU A 224 -2.10 1.65 20.62
C GLU A 224 -1.65 0.71 21.76
N GLU A 225 -1.89 1.10 23.01
CA GLU A 225 -1.52 0.29 24.18
C GLU A 225 -2.32 -1.01 24.28
N ARG A 226 -3.64 -0.97 24.06
CA ARG A 226 -4.48 -2.18 24.07
C ARG A 226 -4.14 -3.12 22.91
N LEU A 227 -3.86 -2.56 21.74
CA LEU A 227 -3.42 -3.34 20.58
C LEU A 227 -2.06 -3.98 20.87
N ARG A 228 -1.08 -3.23 21.42
CA ARG A 228 0.21 -3.78 21.85
C ARG A 228 0.05 -4.97 22.78
N GLN A 229 -0.74 -4.85 23.84
CA GLN A 229 -1.00 -5.94 24.78
C GLN A 229 -1.61 -7.17 24.10
N ARG A 230 -2.56 -6.98 23.17
CA ARG A 230 -3.14 -8.09 22.38
C ARG A 230 -2.12 -8.73 21.43
N LEU A 231 -1.25 -7.94 20.80
CA LEU A 231 -0.19 -8.43 19.92
C LEU A 231 0.85 -9.24 20.69
N GLU A 232 1.17 -8.85 21.92
CA GLU A 232 2.07 -9.56 22.82
C GLU A 232 1.44 -10.86 23.35
N ALA A 233 0.13 -10.85 23.62
CA ALA A 233 -0.62 -12.03 24.05
C ALA A 233 -0.96 -13.01 22.91
N SER A 234 -0.85 -12.57 21.65
CA SER A 234 -1.16 -13.39 20.49
C SER A 234 -0.20 -14.58 20.39
N THR A 235 -0.76 -15.78 20.45
CA THR A 235 -0.03 -17.05 20.30
C THR A 235 -0.15 -17.64 18.88
N ASP A 236 -0.82 -16.93 17.97
CA ASP A 236 -1.00 -17.35 16.58
C ASP A 236 0.36 -17.74 15.97
N ALA A 237 0.56 -19.02 15.72
CA ALA A 237 1.77 -19.49 15.07
C ALA A 237 1.78 -18.99 13.61
N PRO A 238 2.94 -18.59 13.07
CA PRO A 238 3.01 -18.25 11.66
C PRO A 238 2.55 -19.46 10.83
N PRO A 239 1.77 -19.26 9.75
CA PRO A 239 1.66 -20.30 8.73
C PRO A 239 3.07 -20.63 8.25
N HIS A 240 3.49 -21.87 8.45
CA HIS A 240 4.88 -22.28 8.35
C HIS A 240 5.56 -21.86 7.03
N GLY A 241 6.68 -21.14 7.14
CA GLY A 241 7.85 -21.22 6.25
C GLY A 241 7.63 -21.12 4.74
N SER A 242 6.57 -20.47 4.26
CA SER A 242 6.37 -20.32 2.82
C SER A 242 7.53 -19.54 2.22
N THR A 243 8.24 -20.16 1.28
CA THR A 243 9.25 -19.51 0.43
C THR A 243 8.60 -18.63 -0.63
N ASP A 244 7.30 -18.79 -0.87
CA ASP A 244 6.50 -17.95 -1.75
C ASP A 244 6.06 -16.69 -0.99
N VAL A 245 6.89 -15.65 -1.10
CA VAL A 245 6.65 -14.31 -0.52
C VAL A 245 5.34 -13.73 -1.05
N THR A 246 5.14 -13.81 -2.37
CA THR A 246 4.00 -13.23 -3.07
C THR A 246 2.70 -13.91 -2.66
N GLY A 247 2.66 -15.24 -2.62
CA GLY A 247 1.50 -16.00 -2.14
C GLY A 247 1.13 -15.66 -0.69
N ALA A 248 2.12 -15.56 0.20
CA ALA A 248 1.91 -15.23 1.60
C ALA A 248 1.31 -13.83 1.81
N VAL A 249 1.80 -12.82 1.07
CA VAL A 249 1.25 -11.46 1.16
C VAL A 249 -0.13 -11.34 0.50
N PHE A 250 -0.41 -12.07 -0.58
CA PHE A 250 -1.77 -12.13 -1.13
C PHE A 250 -2.77 -12.74 -0.14
N ALA A 251 -2.38 -13.81 0.58
CA ALA A 251 -3.23 -14.38 1.62
C ALA A 251 -3.54 -13.36 2.72
N LEU A 252 -2.53 -12.59 3.17
CA LEU A 252 -2.71 -11.51 4.14
C LEU A 252 -3.64 -10.41 3.60
N LEU A 253 -3.48 -9.98 2.35
CA LEU A 253 -4.31 -8.95 1.73
C LEU A 253 -5.77 -9.39 1.54
N ILE A 254 -6.02 -10.66 1.20
CA ILE A 254 -7.38 -11.20 1.08
C ILE A 254 -8.06 -11.25 2.45
N ASP A 255 -7.35 -11.65 3.50
CA ASP A 255 -7.88 -11.58 4.87
C ASP A 255 -8.08 -10.11 5.31
N ALA A 256 -7.17 -9.20 4.94
CA ALA A 256 -7.31 -7.76 5.13
C ALA A 256 -8.62 -7.22 4.54
N LEU A 257 -8.88 -7.55 3.28
CA LEU A 257 -10.09 -7.17 2.56
C LEU A 257 -11.35 -7.72 3.24
N ALA A 258 -11.36 -9.00 3.62
CA ALA A 258 -12.51 -9.64 4.25
C ALA A 258 -12.89 -9.01 5.59
N ARG A 259 -11.91 -8.70 6.45
CA ARG A 259 -12.18 -8.06 7.74
C ARG A 259 -12.45 -6.57 7.61
N GLY A 260 -11.94 -5.93 6.55
CA GLY A 260 -12.20 -4.52 6.27
C GLY A 260 -13.67 -4.21 6.17
N ASP A 261 -14.43 -5.06 5.49
CA ASP A 261 -15.88 -4.88 5.36
C ASP A 261 -16.59 -5.01 6.71
N LEU A 262 -16.20 -5.95 7.57
CA LEU A 262 -16.74 -6.07 8.93
C LEU A 262 -16.45 -4.81 9.76
N MET A 263 -15.25 -4.25 9.62
CA MET A 263 -14.86 -3.03 10.33
C MET A 263 -15.60 -1.79 9.80
N LEU A 264 -15.79 -1.70 8.49
CA LEU A 264 -16.56 -0.64 7.83
C LEU A 264 -18.04 -0.69 8.23
N GLU A 265 -18.65 -1.88 8.28
CA GLU A 265 -20.01 -2.08 8.77
C GLU A 265 -20.16 -1.67 10.24
N ALA A 266 -19.19 -2.05 11.08
CA ALA A 266 -19.17 -1.64 12.48
C ALA A 266 -19.07 -0.11 12.64
N ASP A 267 -18.12 0.52 11.95
CA ASP A 267 -17.92 1.98 11.95
C ASP A 267 -19.19 2.73 11.52
N ALA A 268 -19.79 2.33 10.40
CA ALA A 268 -21.03 2.93 9.88
C ALA A 268 -22.21 2.77 10.86
N ALA A 269 -22.38 1.58 11.44
CA ALA A 269 -23.43 1.34 12.43
C ALA A 269 -23.26 2.21 13.69
N LEU A 270 -22.03 2.55 14.07
CA LEU A 270 -21.76 3.43 15.21
C LEU A 270 -22.01 4.91 14.88
N ILE A 271 -21.61 5.35 13.68
CA ILE A 271 -21.93 6.69 13.18
C ILE A 271 -23.44 6.92 13.21
N ASP A 272 -24.23 5.96 12.71
CA ASP A 272 -25.68 6.05 12.68
C ASP A 272 -26.29 5.97 14.09
N ARG A 273 -25.86 5.01 14.92
CA ARG A 273 -26.38 4.83 16.29
C ARG A 273 -26.19 6.06 17.16
N TRP A 274 -25.05 6.73 17.05
CA TRP A 274 -24.73 7.91 17.86
C TRP A 274 -25.17 9.23 17.21
N GLY A 275 -25.73 9.15 15.99
CA GLY A 275 -26.19 10.30 15.23
C GLY A 275 -25.06 11.27 14.92
N VAL A 276 -23.88 10.76 14.56
CA VAL A 276 -22.69 11.58 14.26
C VAL A 276 -22.94 12.37 12.98
N ALA A 277 -23.40 13.61 13.16
CA ALA A 277 -23.78 14.52 12.10
C ALA A 277 -22.69 15.55 11.76
N ASP A 278 -21.76 15.77 12.67
CA ASP A 278 -20.67 16.74 12.58
C ASP A 278 -19.54 16.43 13.57
N ASP A 279 -18.47 17.24 13.53
CA ASP A 279 -17.29 17.10 14.40
C ASP A 279 -17.62 17.30 15.89
N GLU A 280 -18.51 18.23 16.20
CA GLU A 280 -18.92 18.52 17.58
C GLU A 280 -19.60 17.29 18.18
N ARG A 281 -20.52 16.70 17.42
CA ARG A 281 -21.22 15.49 17.83
C ARG A 281 -20.28 14.30 17.95
N PHE A 282 -19.32 14.13 17.03
CA PHE A 282 -18.31 13.06 17.15
C PHE A 282 -17.50 13.20 18.42
N ARG A 283 -16.99 14.41 18.73
CA ARG A 283 -16.23 14.69 19.97
C ARG A 283 -17.05 14.40 21.22
N ALA A 284 -18.33 14.74 21.21
CA ALA A 284 -19.23 14.48 22.33
C ALA A 284 -19.42 12.98 22.63
N VAL A 285 -19.28 12.10 21.63
CA VAL A 285 -19.44 10.65 21.78
C VAL A 285 -18.13 9.87 21.64
N GLU A 286 -16.98 10.55 21.44
CA GLU A 286 -15.70 9.96 21.03
C GLU A 286 -15.29 8.78 21.91
N SER A 287 -15.36 8.93 23.23
CA SER A 287 -14.98 7.89 24.19
C SER A 287 -15.86 6.64 24.08
N VAL A 288 -17.19 6.81 24.03
CA VAL A 288 -18.12 5.68 23.94
C VAL A 288 -18.08 5.03 22.55
N TYR A 289 -17.89 5.86 21.52
CA TYR A 289 -17.65 5.39 20.15
C TYR A 289 -16.41 4.50 20.09
N LEU A 290 -15.29 4.96 20.65
CA LEU A 290 -14.02 4.24 20.65
C LEU A 290 -14.10 2.90 21.39
N GLU A 291 -14.71 2.86 22.58
CA GLU A 291 -14.87 1.62 23.35
C GLU A 291 -15.76 0.59 22.64
N GLU A 292 -16.83 1.05 21.98
CA GLU A 292 -17.71 0.18 21.21
C GLU A 292 -17.06 -0.30 19.91
N LEU A 293 -16.26 0.55 19.25
CA LEU A 293 -15.46 0.16 18.09
C LEU A 293 -14.37 -0.84 18.49
N ASP A 294 -13.69 -0.64 19.62
CA ASP A 294 -12.71 -1.60 20.16
C ASP A 294 -13.32 -2.98 20.41
N ARG A 295 -14.49 -3.02 21.06
CA ARG A 295 -15.17 -4.29 21.32
C ARG A 295 -15.55 -5.04 20.06
N ARG A 296 -15.85 -4.35 18.96
CA ARG A 296 -16.24 -4.97 17.67
C ARG A 296 -15.02 -5.31 16.80
N CYS A 297 -14.05 -4.41 16.73
CA CYS A 297 -13.00 -4.41 15.72
C CYS A 297 -11.60 -4.62 16.29
N GLY A 298 -11.42 -4.40 17.60
CA GLY A 298 -10.10 -4.39 18.20
C GLY A 298 -9.39 -5.75 18.20
N ALA A 299 -10.13 -6.85 18.35
CA ALA A 299 -9.57 -8.20 18.21
C ALA A 299 -9.23 -8.52 16.74
N LEU A 300 -10.07 -8.08 15.80
CA LEU A 300 -9.83 -8.26 14.36
C LEU A 300 -8.56 -7.54 13.92
N MET A 301 -8.42 -6.26 14.30
CA MET A 301 -7.24 -5.44 14.02
C MET A 301 -5.98 -6.01 14.69
N ALA A 302 -6.06 -6.41 15.96
CA ALA A 302 -4.91 -7.00 16.65
C ALA A 302 -4.42 -8.29 15.99
N SER A 303 -5.35 -9.18 15.59
CA SER A 303 -5.03 -10.42 14.89
C SER A 303 -4.38 -10.16 13.52
N GLN A 304 -4.83 -9.14 12.78
CA GLN A 304 -4.19 -8.75 11.50
C GLN A 304 -2.78 -8.21 11.68
N LEU A 305 -2.58 -7.30 12.65
CA LEU A 305 -1.24 -6.77 12.92
C LEU A 305 -0.30 -7.86 13.49
N ALA A 306 -0.83 -8.83 14.23
CA ALA A 306 -0.06 -10.00 14.66
C ALA A 306 0.34 -10.87 13.46
N ALA A 307 -0.58 -11.17 12.54
CA ALA A 307 -0.28 -11.90 11.31
C ALA A 307 0.79 -11.19 10.46
N ALA A 308 0.70 -9.85 10.34
CA ALA A 308 1.74 -9.03 9.73
C ALA A 308 3.11 -9.17 10.43
N ALA A 309 3.14 -9.09 11.76
CA ALA A 309 4.39 -9.23 12.52
C ALA A 309 5.02 -10.62 12.34
N HIS A 310 4.20 -11.67 12.30
CA HIS A 310 4.64 -13.03 12.02
C HIS A 310 5.18 -13.20 10.60
N LEU A 311 4.47 -12.69 9.60
CA LEU A 311 4.93 -12.73 8.21
C LEU A 311 6.25 -11.98 8.04
N ALA A 312 6.35 -10.75 8.55
CA ALA A 312 7.57 -9.95 8.47
C ALA A 312 8.76 -10.66 9.14
N ALA A 313 8.57 -11.21 10.33
CA ALA A 313 9.62 -11.97 11.03
C ALA A 313 10.06 -13.21 10.21
N GLY A 314 9.11 -13.97 9.67
CA GLY A 314 9.40 -15.13 8.82
C GLY A 314 10.17 -14.78 7.54
N LEU A 315 9.81 -13.68 6.87
CA LEU A 315 10.51 -13.20 5.69
C LEU A 315 11.95 -12.75 6.00
N ILE A 316 12.14 -12.05 7.12
CA ILE A 316 13.46 -11.62 7.59
C ILE A 316 14.31 -12.84 7.98
N ASP A 317 13.75 -13.79 8.72
CA ASP A 317 14.42 -15.03 9.11
C ASP A 317 14.83 -15.86 7.89
N ALA A 318 13.97 -15.99 6.88
CA ALA A 318 14.30 -16.67 5.65
C ALA A 318 15.50 -16.03 4.94
N ALA A 319 15.57 -14.69 4.89
CA ALA A 319 16.69 -13.97 4.28
C ALA A 319 18.02 -14.13 5.04
N VAL A 320 17.98 -14.27 6.38
CA VAL A 320 19.18 -14.47 7.21
C VAL A 320 19.66 -15.92 7.17
N VAL A 321 18.75 -16.90 7.20
CA VAL A 321 19.09 -18.33 7.23
C VAL A 321 19.51 -18.84 5.85
N GLN A 322 18.86 -18.37 4.79
CA GLN A 322 19.18 -18.71 3.41
C GLN A 322 19.42 -17.46 2.59
N PRO A 323 20.58 -16.79 2.76
CA PRO A 323 21.00 -15.82 1.77
C PRO A 323 21.20 -16.60 0.48
N GLY A 324 20.23 -16.56 -0.44
CA GLY A 324 20.22 -17.38 -1.66
C GLY A 324 21.55 -17.35 -2.43
N PRO A 325 21.78 -18.28 -3.36
CA PRO A 325 23.04 -18.36 -4.10
C PRO A 325 23.38 -16.98 -4.68
N ALA A 326 24.63 -16.55 -4.50
CA ALA A 326 25.11 -15.30 -5.06
C ALA A 326 24.73 -15.23 -6.54
N PRO A 327 24.26 -14.09 -7.05
CA PRO A 327 23.95 -13.95 -8.47
C PRO A 327 25.19 -14.37 -9.27
N THR A 328 25.06 -15.50 -9.97
CA THR A 328 26.13 -16.10 -10.76
C THR A 328 26.29 -15.27 -12.02
N GLY A 329 27.00 -14.14 -11.93
CA GLY A 329 27.12 -13.25 -13.07
C GLY A 329 27.56 -11.81 -12.81
N ALA A 330 28.47 -11.56 -11.87
CA ALA A 330 29.31 -10.37 -11.91
C ALA A 330 30.57 -10.62 -11.07
N ALA A 331 31.59 -11.21 -11.68
CA ALA A 331 32.93 -11.21 -11.09
C ALA A 331 33.37 -9.75 -10.84
N PRO A 332 34.04 -9.44 -9.72
CA PRO A 332 34.65 -8.14 -9.52
C PRO A 332 35.80 -8.00 -10.51
N GLY A 333 35.49 -7.38 -11.66
CA GLY A 333 36.44 -7.12 -12.72
C GLY A 333 37.64 -6.36 -12.20
N ALA A 334 38.79 -7.01 -12.29
CA ALA A 334 40.11 -6.47 -12.06
C ALA A 334 40.31 -5.12 -12.76
N ARG A 335 41.10 -4.25 -12.12
CA ARG A 335 41.64 -3.01 -12.72
C ARG A 335 42.14 -3.29 -14.14
N PRO A 336 41.72 -2.53 -15.17
CA PRO A 336 42.33 -2.66 -16.48
C PRO A 336 43.73 -2.05 -16.45
N SER A 337 44.73 -2.92 -16.56
CA SER A 337 46.07 -2.55 -16.99
C SER A 337 46.00 -2.04 -18.43
N ARG A 338 46.71 -0.93 -18.67
CA ARG A 338 46.74 -0.18 -19.92
C ARG A 338 47.40 -1.01 -21.03
N ALA A 339 46.62 -1.44 -22.02
CA ALA A 339 47.13 -1.90 -23.31
C ALA A 339 46.63 -0.97 -24.43
N GLN A 340 47.55 -0.59 -25.33
CA GLN A 340 47.30 0.29 -26.48
C GLN A 340 46.42 -0.38 -27.55
N PRO A 341 45.71 0.40 -28.39
CA PRO A 341 44.66 -0.10 -29.27
C PRO A 341 45.15 -0.50 -30.66
N SER A 342 44.53 -1.53 -31.23
CA SER A 342 44.52 -1.81 -32.68
C SER A 342 43.13 -1.48 -33.25
N PRO A 343 43.02 -0.97 -34.49
CA PRO A 343 41.81 -0.32 -34.97
C PRO A 343 40.75 -1.34 -35.43
N SER A 344 39.52 -1.12 -35.01
CA SER A 344 38.32 -1.80 -35.50
C SER A 344 37.23 -0.74 -35.75
N PRO A 345 36.30 -1.00 -36.69
CA PRO A 345 35.59 0.02 -37.48
C PRO A 345 34.63 0.88 -36.64
N PRO A 346 34.23 2.08 -37.12
CA PRO A 346 33.63 3.11 -36.28
C PRO A 346 32.33 2.64 -35.64
N ALA A 347 32.37 2.48 -34.31
CA ALA A 347 31.18 2.37 -33.49
C ALA A 347 30.32 3.61 -33.70
N ARG A 348 29.05 3.39 -34.03
CA ARG A 348 28.01 4.43 -33.94
C ARG A 348 28.13 5.05 -32.55
N ARG A 349 28.28 6.37 -32.48
CA ARG A 349 28.25 7.10 -31.20
C ARG A 349 26.97 6.67 -30.48
N ALA A 350 27.10 5.98 -29.34
CA ALA A 350 25.97 5.68 -28.48
C ALA A 350 25.35 7.03 -28.09
N GLU A 351 24.20 7.35 -28.66
CA GLU A 351 23.46 8.56 -28.31
C GLU A 351 22.97 8.40 -26.88
N MET A 352 23.70 8.98 -25.91
CA MET A 352 23.24 9.00 -24.52
C MET A 352 22.04 9.93 -24.40
N PHE A 353 20.93 9.41 -23.90
CA PHE A 353 19.73 10.21 -23.59
C PHE A 353 19.84 10.76 -22.17
N VAL A 354 19.27 11.94 -21.94
CA VAL A 354 19.32 12.60 -20.62
C VAL A 354 17.94 13.12 -20.21
N GLY A 355 17.61 12.99 -18.94
CA GLY A 355 16.40 13.55 -18.33
C GLY A 355 16.73 14.37 -17.09
N SER A 356 15.72 15.05 -16.54
CA SER A 356 15.82 15.76 -15.26
C SER A 356 15.05 15.01 -14.18
N LYS A 357 15.57 14.93 -12.95
CA LYS A 357 14.83 14.39 -11.79
C LYS A 357 13.44 15.02 -11.65
N ASN A 358 13.34 16.32 -11.95
CA ASN A 358 12.15 17.15 -11.74
C ASN A 358 11.24 17.26 -12.99
N SER A 359 11.55 16.57 -14.10
CA SER A 359 10.73 16.62 -15.31
C SER A 359 10.48 15.22 -15.84
N GLY A 360 9.23 14.88 -16.14
CA GLY A 360 8.88 13.60 -16.79
C GLY A 360 9.41 13.45 -18.22
N LEU A 361 10.31 14.30 -18.72
CA LEU A 361 10.83 14.26 -20.09
C LEU A 361 12.26 13.69 -20.17
N TYR A 362 12.57 13.02 -21.27
CA TYR A 362 13.94 12.71 -21.69
C TYR A 362 14.29 13.39 -23.03
N HIS A 363 15.57 13.62 -23.24
CA HIS A 363 16.14 14.44 -24.30
C HIS A 363 17.35 13.77 -24.94
N ARG A 364 17.67 14.14 -26.18
CA ARG A 364 19.02 13.95 -26.72
C ARG A 364 20.00 14.89 -26.00
N ARG A 365 21.25 14.48 -25.83
CA ARG A 365 22.27 15.24 -25.10
C ARG A 365 22.54 16.64 -25.66
N ASP A 366 22.32 16.82 -26.96
CA ASP A 366 22.46 18.09 -27.70
C ASP A 366 21.20 18.97 -27.64
N CYS A 367 20.13 18.54 -26.98
CA CYS A 367 18.91 19.32 -26.86
C CYS A 367 19.13 20.62 -26.05
N ARG A 368 18.60 21.74 -26.54
CA ARG A 368 18.63 23.04 -25.82
C ARG A 368 18.08 22.99 -24.39
N HIS A 369 17.18 22.05 -24.10
CA HIS A 369 16.61 21.85 -22.76
C HIS A 369 17.52 20.96 -21.91
N ALA A 370 18.18 19.96 -22.51
CA ALA A 370 19.14 19.09 -21.84
C ALA A 370 20.35 19.87 -21.30
N VAL A 371 20.88 20.81 -22.09
CA VAL A 371 22.04 21.64 -21.71
C VAL A 371 21.76 22.52 -20.47
N LYS A 372 20.49 22.82 -20.21
CA LYS A 372 20.07 23.63 -19.05
C LYS A 372 19.81 22.80 -17.78
N ILE A 373 19.87 21.47 -17.88
CA ILE A 373 19.71 20.59 -16.72
C ILE A 373 20.99 20.69 -15.88
N LYS A 374 20.84 21.08 -14.61
CA LYS A 374 21.96 21.07 -13.65
C LYS A 374 22.48 19.64 -13.47
N ALA A 375 23.79 19.46 -13.37
CA ALA A 375 24.41 18.14 -13.24
C ALA A 375 23.82 17.30 -12.08
N GLU A 376 23.52 17.93 -10.95
CA GLU A 376 22.89 17.31 -9.77
C GLU A 376 21.48 16.74 -10.03
N ASN A 377 20.78 17.25 -11.05
CA ASN A 377 19.44 16.86 -11.44
C ASN A 377 19.41 16.04 -12.72
N MET A 378 20.56 15.77 -13.34
CA MET A 378 20.65 15.03 -14.60
C MET A 378 20.60 13.53 -14.36
N VAL A 379 19.74 12.85 -15.10
CA VAL A 379 19.65 11.38 -15.16
C VAL A 379 20.03 10.95 -16.56
N THR A 380 20.93 10.00 -16.72
CA THR A 380 21.36 9.50 -18.04
C THR A 380 20.75 8.14 -18.32
N PHE A 381 20.30 7.92 -19.55
CA PHE A 381 19.77 6.65 -20.03
C PHE A 381 20.63 6.14 -21.18
N ALA A 382 20.81 4.81 -21.22
CA ALA A 382 21.60 4.15 -22.25
C ALA A 382 20.88 4.15 -23.62
N ASP A 383 19.55 4.05 -23.59
CA ASP A 383 18.69 4.01 -24.76
C ASP A 383 17.27 4.56 -24.44
N VAL A 384 16.45 4.66 -25.48
CA VAL A 384 15.06 5.12 -25.40
C VAL A 384 14.19 4.19 -24.54
N ASP A 385 14.42 2.89 -24.61
CA ASP A 385 13.60 1.89 -23.90
C ASP A 385 13.78 2.00 -22.39
N THR A 386 15.03 2.20 -21.94
CA THR A 386 15.37 2.45 -20.54
C THR A 386 14.70 3.74 -20.04
N ALA A 387 14.68 4.80 -20.85
CA ALA A 387 14.01 6.05 -20.50
C ALA A 387 12.48 5.88 -20.37
N ARG A 388 11.86 5.09 -21.25
CA ARG A 388 10.42 4.79 -21.21
C ARG A 388 10.04 3.90 -20.03
N GLN A 389 10.83 2.88 -19.73
CA GLN A 389 10.63 2.03 -18.55
C GLN A 389 10.74 2.83 -17.25
N ALA A 390 11.58 3.87 -17.23
CA ALA A 390 11.67 4.83 -16.13
C ALA A 390 10.51 5.86 -16.11
N GLY A 391 9.46 5.68 -16.93
CA GLY A 391 8.27 6.53 -16.96
C GLY A 391 8.47 7.90 -17.63
N ARG A 392 9.56 8.09 -18.38
CA ARG A 392 9.84 9.38 -19.06
C ARG A 392 9.23 9.41 -20.46
N GLN A 393 8.76 10.60 -20.85
CA GLN A 393 8.18 10.91 -22.16
C GLN A 393 9.22 11.60 -23.08
N PRO A 394 9.18 11.38 -24.40
CA PRO A 394 10.10 12.02 -25.33
C PRO A 394 9.88 13.53 -25.36
N CYS A 395 10.97 14.30 -25.34
CA CYS A 395 10.89 15.74 -25.52
C CYS A 395 10.43 16.08 -26.94
N SER A 396 9.30 16.80 -27.06
CA SER A 396 8.72 17.24 -28.33
C SER A 396 9.64 18.10 -29.20
N VAL A 397 10.65 18.73 -28.61
CA VAL A 397 11.61 19.62 -29.31
C VAL A 397 12.73 18.83 -29.99
N CYS A 398 13.35 17.88 -29.29
CA CYS A 398 14.47 17.10 -29.84
C CYS A 398 14.07 15.72 -30.36
N LYS A 399 12.80 15.33 -30.18
CA LYS A 399 12.17 14.08 -30.64
C LYS A 399 13.14 12.90 -30.57
N PRO A 400 13.61 12.55 -29.37
CA PRO A 400 14.70 11.59 -29.18
C PRO A 400 14.36 10.15 -29.62
N ASP A 401 13.10 9.88 -29.94
CA ASP A 401 12.57 8.62 -30.43
C ASP A 401 12.29 8.58 -31.94
N GLN A 402 12.63 9.66 -32.67
CA GLN A 402 12.60 9.76 -34.13
C GLN A 402 14.03 9.89 -34.66
#